data_AF-A0A430QZP6-F1
#
_entry.id   AF-A0A430QZP6-F1
#
_cell.length_a   1.000
_cell.length_b   1.000
_cell.length_c   1.000
_cell.angle_alpha   90.00
_cell.angle_beta   90.00
_cell.angle_gamma   90.00
#
_symmetry.space_group_name_H-M   'P 1'
#
loop_
_entity.id
_entity.type
_entity.pdbx_description
1 polymer ?
#
loop_
_entity_poly.entity_id
_entity_poly.type
_entity_poly.pdbx_seq_one_letter_code
_entity_poly.pdbx_strand_id
1 'polypeptide(L)'
;MGFWHFLFVRAALFYLVYAAFLGTLFYLFPGLAGPFRPSHVHAGLVGFFLQMVMGVAYWMMPRPGGLRQDRLEGLTFALLNAGLLLRLSLEPFFLTGHEGLRPWLALSGALQLLATLVFAFAMNQRVVTADMLRKMREARERRRR
;
A
#
# COMPACT_ATOMS: atom_id res chain seq x y z
N MET A 1 -9.26 14.89 4.18
CA MET A 1 -8.53 13.61 4.10
C MET A 1 -8.83 12.81 5.36
N GLY A 2 -9.11 11.51 5.27
CA GLY A 2 -9.36 10.66 6.45
C GLY A 2 -8.07 10.23 7.14
N PHE A 3 -8.18 9.67 8.35
CA PHE A 3 -7.02 9.21 9.14
C PHE A 3 -6.17 8.18 8.39
N TRP A 4 -6.79 7.14 7.83
CA TRP A 4 -6.07 6.11 7.07
C TRP A 4 -5.38 6.67 5.83
N HIS A 5 -6.05 7.53 5.07
CA HIS A 5 -5.47 8.16 3.87
C HIS A 5 -4.21 8.96 4.23
N PHE A 6 -4.27 9.71 5.34
CA PHE A 6 -3.12 10.43 5.87
C PHE A 6 -1.96 9.47 6.21
N LEU A 7 -2.24 8.36 6.89
CA LEU A 7 -1.23 7.37 7.23
C LEU A 7 -0.58 6.74 5.99
N PHE A 8 -1.36 6.36 4.97
CA PHE A 8 -0.85 5.86 3.69
C PHE A 8 0.16 6.84 3.09
N VAL A 9 -0.21 8.12 2.97
CA VAL A 9 0.65 9.15 2.36
C VAL A 9 1.91 9.40 3.21
N ARG A 10 1.78 9.50 4.53
CA ARG A 10 2.92 9.73 5.43
C ARG A 10 3.90 8.56 5.42
N ALA A 11 3.40 7.33 5.46
CA ALA A 11 4.24 6.14 5.37
C ALA A 11 4.89 6.03 3.98
N ALA A 12 4.19 6.38 2.91
CA ALA A 12 4.76 6.40 1.55
C ALA A 12 5.93 7.38 1.43
N LEU A 13 5.78 8.59 1.95
CA LEU A 13 6.86 9.58 1.99
C LEU A 13 8.05 9.12 2.84
N PHE A 14 7.79 8.43 3.96
CA PHE A 14 8.85 7.81 4.75
C PHE A 14 9.62 6.75 3.94
N TYR A 15 8.93 5.84 3.27
CA TYR A 15 9.58 4.83 2.44
C TYR A 15 10.31 5.41 1.23
N LEU A 16 9.85 6.54 0.68
CA LEU A 16 10.57 7.27 -0.37
C LEU A 16 11.93 7.73 0.13
N VAL A 17 11.96 8.41 1.29
CA VAL A 17 13.20 8.87 1.90
C VAL A 17 14.10 7.70 2.25
N TYR A 18 13.55 6.63 2.82
CA TYR A 18 14.28 5.41 3.14
C TYR A 18 14.89 4.75 1.90
N ALA A 19 14.12 4.61 0.81
CA ALA A 19 14.61 4.03 -0.43
C ALA A 19 15.71 4.90 -1.05
N ALA A 20 15.52 6.22 -1.13
CA ALA A 20 16.54 7.14 -1.64
C ALA A 20 17.84 7.04 -0.81
N PHE A 21 17.71 7.02 0.53
CA PHE A 21 18.84 6.87 1.43
C PHE A 21 19.61 5.56 1.22
N LEU A 22 18.91 4.42 1.14
CA LEU A 22 19.55 3.14 0.82
C LEU A 22 20.23 3.16 -0.55
N GLY A 23 19.60 3.77 -1.55
CA GLY A 23 20.18 3.93 -2.88
C GLY A 23 21.50 4.70 -2.85
N THR A 24 21.57 5.79 -2.08
CA THR A 24 22.81 6.54 -1.86
C THR A 24 23.86 5.70 -1.13
N LEU A 25 23.47 4.94 -0.10
CA LEU A 25 24.39 4.07 0.64
C LEU A 25 25.02 2.99 -0.25
N PHE A 26 24.33 2.51 -1.29
CA PHE A 26 24.93 1.54 -2.22
C PHE A 26 26.11 2.11 -3.01
N TYR A 27 26.13 3.41 -3.28
CA TYR A 27 27.28 4.06 -3.93
C TYR A 27 28.45 4.25 -2.96
N LEU A 28 28.17 4.57 -1.71
CA LEU A 28 29.20 4.75 -0.67
C LEU A 28 29.77 3.41 -0.19
N PHE A 29 28.93 2.37 -0.14
CA PHE A 29 29.26 1.04 0.38
C PHE A 29 28.70 -0.05 -0.55
N PRO A 30 29.41 -0.37 -1.66
CA PRO A 30 28.93 -1.32 -2.66
C PRO A 30 28.60 -2.72 -2.10
N GLY A 31 29.26 -3.14 -1.02
CA GLY A 31 28.98 -4.41 -0.33
C GLY A 31 27.56 -4.53 0.24
N LEU A 32 26.89 -3.40 0.52
CA LEU A 32 25.49 -3.40 0.98
C LEU A 32 24.51 -3.69 -0.16
N ALA A 33 24.89 -3.41 -1.40
CA ALA A 33 23.97 -3.47 -2.53
C ALA A 33 23.46 -4.89 -2.81
N GLY A 34 24.27 -5.94 -2.59
CA GLY A 34 23.85 -7.33 -2.80
C GLY A 34 22.61 -7.70 -1.95
N PRO A 35 22.74 -7.77 -0.62
CA PRO A 35 21.67 -8.24 0.25
C PRO A 35 20.52 -7.24 0.41
N PHE A 36 20.75 -5.92 0.29
CA PHE A 36 19.69 -4.92 0.50
C PHE A 36 18.99 -4.47 -0.77
N ARG A 37 19.46 -4.82 -1.97
CA ARG A 37 18.85 -4.33 -3.23
C ARG A 37 17.37 -4.73 -3.37
N PRO A 38 16.94 -5.97 -3.10
CA PRO A 38 15.52 -6.31 -3.14
C PRO A 38 14.69 -5.48 -2.14
N SER A 39 15.21 -5.26 -0.94
CA SER A 39 14.54 -4.45 0.07
C SER A 39 14.43 -2.97 -0.33
N HIS A 40 15.48 -2.42 -0.97
CA HIS A 40 15.43 -1.09 -1.56
C HIS A 40 14.33 -0.99 -2.62
N VAL A 41 14.24 -1.98 -3.53
CA VAL A 41 13.20 -2.02 -4.57
C VAL A 41 11.81 -2.14 -3.95
N HIS A 42 11.62 -3.01 -2.96
CA HIS A 42 10.32 -3.15 -2.28
C HIS A 42 9.93 -1.90 -1.50
N ALA A 43 10.87 -1.23 -0.83
CA ALA A 43 10.60 0.05 -0.18
C ALA A 43 10.17 1.12 -1.20
N GLY A 44 10.84 1.23 -2.34
CA GLY A 44 10.51 2.21 -3.38
C GLY A 44 9.17 1.92 -4.09
N LEU A 45 8.97 0.67 -4.53
CA LEU A 45 7.81 0.31 -5.34
C LEU A 45 6.56 0.03 -4.50
N VAL A 46 6.69 -0.77 -3.43
CA VAL A 46 5.55 -1.16 -2.58
C VAL A 46 5.35 -0.12 -1.48
N GLY A 47 6.42 0.22 -0.76
CA GLY A 47 6.37 1.15 0.37
C GLY A 47 6.03 2.58 -0.01
N PHE A 48 6.66 3.10 -1.07
CA PHE A 48 6.38 4.44 -1.57
C PHE A 48 5.29 4.42 -2.64
N PHE A 49 5.58 3.92 -3.84
CA PHE A 49 4.74 4.18 -5.01
C PHE A 49 3.33 3.59 -4.87
N LEU A 50 3.22 2.27 -4.65
CA LEU A 50 1.92 1.60 -4.51
C LEU A 50 1.13 2.15 -3.33
N GLN A 51 1.79 2.37 -2.19
CA GLN A 51 1.15 2.91 -1.00
C GLN A 51 0.62 4.34 -1.23
N MET A 52 1.37 5.19 -1.93
CA MET A 52 0.93 6.53 -2.33
C MET A 52 -0.31 6.45 -3.22
N VAL A 53 -0.28 5.59 -4.24
CA VAL A 53 -1.42 5.37 -5.14
C VAL A 53 -2.65 4.91 -4.36
N MET A 54 -2.51 3.93 -3.47
CA MET A 54 -3.63 3.45 -2.64
C MET A 54 -4.20 4.54 -1.74
N GLY A 55 -3.34 5.30 -1.04
CA GLY A 55 -3.76 6.39 -0.16
C GLY A 55 -4.50 7.50 -0.91
N VAL A 56 -3.96 7.92 -2.05
CA VAL A 56 -4.58 8.94 -2.90
C VAL A 56 -5.89 8.43 -3.52
N ALA A 57 -5.94 7.17 -3.97
CA ALA A 57 -7.18 6.58 -4.50
C ALA A 57 -8.29 6.55 -3.45
N TYR A 58 -8.01 6.10 -2.22
CA TYR A 58 -9.00 6.14 -1.14
C TYR A 58 -9.45 7.55 -0.76
N TRP A 59 -8.58 8.54 -0.91
CA TRP A 59 -8.89 9.94 -0.63
C TRP A 59 -9.72 10.62 -1.73
N MET A 60 -9.29 10.50 -3.00
CA MET A 60 -9.82 11.27 -4.12
C MET A 60 -10.95 10.56 -4.89
N MET A 61 -10.99 9.23 -4.91
CA MET A 61 -12.01 8.52 -5.67
C MET A 61 -13.41 8.84 -5.12
N PRO A 62 -14.41 9.03 -6.00
CA PRO A 62 -15.79 9.25 -5.60
C PRO A 62 -16.28 8.18 -4.63
N ARG A 63 -17.22 8.55 -3.76
CA ARG A 63 -17.88 7.65 -2.79
C ARG A 63 -19.34 7.50 -3.17
N PRO A 64 -19.69 6.54 -4.05
CA PRO A 64 -21.07 6.35 -4.51
C PRO A 64 -22.00 6.16 -3.30
N GLY A 65 -23.11 6.89 -3.27
CA GLY A 65 -24.05 6.84 -2.13
C GLY A 65 -23.49 7.30 -0.77
N GLY A 66 -22.28 7.86 -0.71
CA GLY A 66 -21.61 8.19 0.55
C GLY A 66 -20.92 6.99 1.22
N LEU A 67 -20.61 5.94 0.44
CA LEU A 67 -19.91 4.74 0.91
C LEU A 67 -18.66 5.08 1.75
N ARG A 68 -18.62 4.58 2.98
CA ARG A 68 -17.46 4.64 3.88
C ARG A 68 -16.85 3.25 4.00
N GLN A 69 -15.53 3.16 3.88
CA GLN A 69 -14.79 1.90 3.84
C GLN A 69 -13.66 1.90 4.87
N ASP A 70 -13.78 2.63 5.98
CA ASP A 70 -12.71 2.84 6.98
C ASP A 70 -12.07 1.51 7.46
N ARG A 71 -12.86 0.43 7.56
CA ARG A 71 -12.35 -0.92 7.88
C ARG A 71 -11.48 -1.52 6.78
N LEU A 72 -11.87 -1.38 5.51
CA LEU A 72 -11.08 -1.89 4.38
C LEU A 72 -9.82 -1.05 4.21
N GLU A 73 -9.93 0.28 4.38
CA GLU A 73 -8.80 1.20 4.34
C GLU A 73 -7.74 0.83 5.40
N GLY A 74 -8.16 0.63 6.65
CA GLY A 74 -7.28 0.20 7.72
C GLY A 74 -6.71 -1.19 7.53
N LEU A 75 -7.51 -2.14 7.05
CA LEU A 75 -7.06 -3.51 6.79
C LEU A 75 -6.01 -3.55 5.67
N THR A 76 -6.24 -2.85 4.55
CA THR A 76 -5.25 -2.71 3.47
C THR A 76 -3.96 -2.10 4.01
N PHE A 77 -4.04 -1.01 4.80
CA PHE A 77 -2.86 -0.36 5.37
C PHE A 77 -2.05 -1.31 6.25
N ALA A 78 -2.73 -2.00 7.17
CA ALA A 78 -2.11 -2.91 8.11
C ALA A 78 -1.46 -4.11 7.41
N LEU A 79 -2.16 -4.77 6.49
CA LEU A 79 -1.64 -5.92 5.74
C LEU A 79 -0.43 -5.52 4.87
N LEU A 80 -0.53 -4.38 4.17
CA LEU A 80 0.55 -3.90 3.30
C LEU A 80 1.81 -3.60 4.10
N ASN A 81 1.69 -2.85 5.20
CA ASN A 81 2.83 -2.47 6.03
C ASN A 81 3.39 -3.64 6.83
N ALA A 82 2.56 -4.51 7.39
CA ALA A 82 3.04 -5.70 8.09
C ALA A 82 3.84 -6.61 7.14
N GLY A 83 3.31 -6.86 5.93
CA GLY A 83 4.01 -7.64 4.92
C GLY A 83 5.29 -6.95 4.43
N LEU A 84 5.30 -5.63 4.28
CA LEU A 84 6.47 -4.88 3.86
C LEU A 84 7.56 -4.86 4.94
N LEU A 85 7.24 -4.53 6.19
CA LEU A 85 8.20 -4.49 7.29
C LEU A 85 8.87 -5.86 7.52
N LEU A 86 8.07 -6.94 7.45
CA LEU A 86 8.60 -8.30 7.54
C LEU A 86 9.59 -8.57 6.40
N ARG A 87 9.30 -8.11 5.18
CA ARG A 87 10.19 -8.28 4.04
C ARG A 87 11.49 -7.51 4.20
N LEU A 88 11.41 -6.20 4.48
CA LEU A 88 12.56 -5.32 4.59
C LEU A 88 13.50 -5.77 5.71
N SER A 89 12.95 -6.38 6.76
CA SER A 89 13.73 -6.87 7.90
C SER A 89 14.39 -8.22 7.63
N LEU A 90 13.80 -9.09 6.79
CA LEU A 90 14.25 -10.47 6.65
C LEU A 90 15.02 -10.76 5.35
N GLU A 91 14.74 -10.02 4.28
CA GLU A 91 15.40 -10.22 2.98
C GLU A 91 16.93 -10.15 3.03
N PRO A 92 17.55 -9.15 3.71
CA PRO A 92 19.01 -9.09 3.77
C PRO A 92 19.61 -10.34 4.40
N PHE A 93 19.02 -10.83 5.49
CA PHE A 93 19.51 -12.02 6.20
C PHE A 93 19.27 -13.32 5.42
N PHE A 94 18.14 -13.42 4.72
CA PHE A 94 17.85 -14.56 3.86
C PHE A 94 18.89 -14.66 2.72
N LEU A 95 19.24 -13.52 2.11
CA LEU A 95 20.23 -13.45 1.03
C LEU A 95 21.68 -13.64 1.50
N THR A 96 21.95 -13.53 2.80
CA THR A 96 23.25 -13.89 3.38
C THR A 96 23.30 -15.32 3.91
N GLY A 97 22.31 -16.18 3.57
CA GLY A 97 22.36 -17.63 3.82
C GLY A 97 21.40 -18.17 4.89
N HIS A 98 20.51 -17.36 5.46
CA HIS A 98 19.54 -17.83 6.46
C HIS A 98 18.27 -18.38 5.81
N GLU A 99 18.37 -19.58 5.22
CA GLU A 99 17.26 -20.19 4.47
C GLU A 99 15.98 -20.44 5.30
N GLY A 100 16.11 -20.61 6.62
CA GLY A 100 14.99 -20.76 7.55
C GLY A 100 14.02 -19.57 7.58
N LEU A 101 14.38 -18.43 6.98
CA LEU A 101 13.53 -17.25 6.86
C LEU A 101 12.51 -17.34 5.70
N ARG A 102 12.65 -18.32 4.81
CA ARG A 102 11.78 -18.52 3.65
C ARG A 102 10.27 -18.55 3.96
N PRO A 103 9.76 -19.28 4.98
CA PRO A 103 8.32 -19.25 5.30
C PRO A 103 7.84 -17.87 5.75
N TRP A 104 8.68 -17.09 6.42
CA TRP A 104 8.34 -15.72 6.83
C TRP A 104 8.31 -14.75 5.66
N LEU A 105 9.20 -14.91 4.68
CA LEU A 105 9.14 -14.17 3.42
C LEU A 105 7.90 -14.55 2.59
N ALA A 106 7.51 -15.83 2.61
CA ALA A 106 6.26 -16.27 1.99
C ALA A 106 5.04 -15.65 2.67
N LEU A 107 5.01 -15.60 4.02
CA LEU A 107 3.97 -14.90 4.78
C LEU A 107 3.92 -13.41 4.44
N SER A 108 5.07 -12.75 4.35
CA SER A 108 5.18 -11.36 3.88
C SER A 108 4.51 -11.17 2.51
N GLY A 109 4.77 -12.07 1.56
CA GLY A 109 4.12 -12.07 0.25
C GLY A 109 2.62 -12.28 0.31
N ALA A 110 2.16 -13.22 1.12
CA ALA A 110 0.74 -13.47 1.33
C ALA A 110 0.04 -12.22 1.91
N LEU A 111 0.64 -11.54 2.88
CA LEU A 111 0.09 -10.31 3.46
C LEU A 111 -0.03 -9.18 2.42
N GLN A 112 1.00 -8.97 1.58
CA GLN A 112 0.96 -7.95 0.53
C GLN A 112 -0.06 -8.29 -0.57
N LEU A 113 -0.18 -9.58 -0.93
CA LEU A 113 -1.19 -10.05 -1.86
C LEU A 113 -2.61 -9.80 -1.30
N LEU A 114 -2.85 -10.17 -0.04
CA LEU A 114 -4.13 -9.93 0.62
C LEU A 114 -4.45 -8.43 0.70
N ALA A 115 -3.47 -7.58 1.02
CA ALA A 115 -3.65 -6.12 1.02
C ALA A 115 -4.13 -5.62 -0.36
N THR A 116 -3.51 -6.14 -1.42
CA THR A 116 -3.83 -5.80 -2.81
C THR A 116 -5.23 -6.27 -3.21
N LEU A 117 -5.63 -7.47 -2.78
CA LEU A 117 -6.98 -8.00 -3.01
C LEU A 117 -8.04 -7.18 -2.27
N VAL A 118 -7.79 -6.81 -1.01
CA VAL A 118 -8.69 -5.93 -0.23
C VAL A 118 -8.82 -4.57 -0.90
N PHE A 119 -7.70 -4.00 -1.37
CA PHE A 119 -7.70 -2.74 -2.11
C PHE A 119 -8.50 -2.84 -3.41
N ALA A 120 -8.25 -3.87 -4.23
CA ALA A 120 -8.94 -4.09 -5.49
C ALA A 120 -10.45 -4.26 -5.27
N PHE A 121 -10.86 -5.02 -4.26
CA PHE A 121 -12.27 -5.14 -3.86
C PHE A 121 -12.87 -3.79 -3.46
N ALA A 122 -12.16 -3.01 -2.63
CA ALA A 122 -12.63 -1.70 -2.19
C ALA A 122 -12.77 -0.71 -3.36
N MET A 123 -11.82 -0.73 -4.31
CA MET A 123 -11.82 0.14 -5.49
C MET A 123 -12.90 -0.26 -6.49
N ASN A 124 -13.16 -1.56 -6.67
CA ASN A 124 -14.25 -2.01 -7.55
C ASN A 124 -15.61 -1.44 -7.14
N GLN A 125 -15.82 -1.15 -5.84
CA GLN A 125 -17.03 -0.50 -5.34
C GLN A 125 -17.07 1.03 -5.59
N ARG A 126 -15.94 1.64 -5.96
CA ARG A 126 -15.81 3.09 -6.22
C ARG A 126 -15.67 3.44 -7.70
N VAL A 127 -15.25 2.50 -8.53
CA VAL A 127 -15.15 2.69 -10.00
C VAL A 127 -16.56 2.63 -10.59
N VAL A 128 -17.20 3.80 -10.67
CA VAL A 128 -18.52 3.98 -11.28
C VAL A 128 -18.49 5.13 -12.28
N THR A 129 -19.35 5.08 -13.30
CA THR A 129 -19.43 6.14 -14.30
C THR A 129 -20.09 7.40 -13.76
N ALA A 130 -19.81 8.55 -14.39
CA ALA A 130 -20.41 9.83 -14.02
C ALA A 130 -21.96 9.81 -14.10
N ASP A 131 -22.51 9.12 -15.10
CA ASP A 131 -23.97 8.97 -15.25
C ASP A 131 -24.59 8.16 -14.10
N MET A 132 -23.91 7.12 -13.63
CA MET A 132 -24.37 6.35 -12.46
C MET A 132 -24.39 7.22 -11.21
N LEU A 133 -23.36 8.04 -11.00
CA LEU A 133 -23.31 8.99 -9.88
C LEU A 133 -24.45 10.02 -9.95
N ARG A 134 -24.73 10.56 -11.14
CA ARG A 134 -25.85 11.51 -11.35
C ARG A 134 -27.19 10.87 -11.00
N LYS A 135 -27.46 9.67 -11.53
CA LYS A 135 -28.69 8.90 -11.22
C LYS A 135 -28.85 8.61 -9.73
N MET A 136 -27.77 8.22 -9.04
CA MET A 136 -27.79 7.99 -7.59
C MET A 136 -28.11 9.27 -6.81
N ARG A 137 -27.59 10.42 -7.24
CA ARG A 137 -27.89 11.71 -6.62
C ARG A 137 -29.36 12.10 -6.79
N GLU A 138 -29.88 12.00 -8.02
CA GLU A 138 -31.29 12.28 -8.32
C GLU A 138 -32.24 11.38 -7.50
N ALA A 139 -31.94 10.08 -7.39
CA ALA A 139 -32.72 9.16 -6.58
C ALA A 139 -32.72 9.53 -5.09
N ARG A 140 -31.60 10.05 -4.57
CA ARG A 140 -31.49 10.50 -3.18
C ARG A 140 -32.27 11.79 -2.93
N GLU A 141 -32.29 12.72 -3.88
CA GLU A 141 -33.07 13.95 -3.80
C GLU A 141 -34.58 13.67 -3.86
N ARG A 142 -35.02 12.73 -4.70
CA ARG A 142 -36.42 12.27 -4.72
C ARG A 142 -36.87 11.64 -3.41
N ARG A 143 -36.03 10.86 -2.72
CA ARG A 143 -36.34 10.27 -1.41
C ARG A 143 -36.41 11.27 -0.26
N ARG A 144 -35.90 12.49 -0.46
CA ARG A 144 -35.89 13.56 0.57
C ARG A 144 -37.06 14.54 0.43
N ARG A 145 -37.79 14.50 -0.68
CA ARG A 145 -39.03 15.24 -0.91
C ARG A 145 -40.20 14.37 -0.51
#